data_AF-R7ULZ6-F1
#
_entry.id   AF-R7ULZ6-F1
#
_cell.length_a   1.000
_cell.length_b   1.000
_cell.length_c   1.000
_cell.angle_alpha   90.00
_cell.angle_beta   90.00
_cell.angle_gamma   90.00
#
_symmetry.space_group_name_H-M   'P 1'
#
loop_
_entity.id
_entity.type
_entity.pdbx_description
1 polymer ?
#
loop_
_entity_poly.entity_id
_entity_poly.type
_entity_poly.pdbx_seq_one_letter_code
_entity_poly.pdbx_strand_id
1 'polypeptide(L)'
;MFRVCWGRAVAQKGKIAFSIPYEDAFGAGAVISMSKTIVAGRSSGHVSTDPVVGVMGLDFNMDVFYYYLSDTFPACLDSSNVGCFMIDDGGFIVMHHDWLNLENRHDAYNVHIGQKEPGVASVLIENTVMRR
;
A
#
# COMPACT_ATOMS: atom_id res chain seq x y z
N MET A 1 11.17 11.05 -5.76
CA MET A 1 10.99 9.59 -5.90
C MET A 1 11.09 8.86 -4.57
N PHE A 2 12.27 8.67 -3.97
CA PHE A 2 12.44 7.82 -2.79
C PHE A 2 11.76 8.27 -1.49
N ARG A 3 11.24 9.50 -1.39
CA ARG A 3 10.79 10.04 -0.09
C ARG A 3 9.53 9.35 0.45
N VAL A 4 8.59 9.01 -0.43
CA VAL A 4 7.33 8.34 -0.05
C VAL A 4 7.63 6.91 0.41
N CYS A 5 8.30 6.11 -0.42
CA CYS A 5 8.66 4.73 -0.10
C CYS A 5 9.66 4.63 1.08
N TRP A 6 10.59 5.59 1.21
CA TRP A 6 11.50 5.66 2.36
C TRP A 6 10.76 5.86 3.68
N GLY A 7 9.91 6.89 3.76
CA GLY A 7 9.16 7.18 4.98
C GLY A 7 8.29 6.00 5.40
N ARG A 8 7.63 5.38 4.42
CA ARG A 8 6.78 4.22 4.62
C ARG A 8 7.56 3.00 5.11
N ALA A 9 8.67 2.65 4.46
CA ALA A 9 9.51 1.52 4.86
C ALA A 9 10.09 1.70 6.26
N VAL A 10 10.59 2.90 6.58
CA VAL A 10 11.18 3.19 7.90
C VAL A 10 10.12 3.11 9.00
N ALA A 11 8.90 3.62 8.76
CA ALA A 11 7.78 3.50 9.69
C ALA A 11 7.39 2.04 9.96
N GLN A 12 7.51 1.17 8.94
CA GLN A 12 7.22 -0.25 9.02
C GLN A 12 8.48 -1.13 9.02
N LYS A 13 9.52 -0.70 9.74
CA LYS A 13 10.82 -1.38 9.79
C LYS A 13 10.69 -2.90 9.96
N GLY A 14 11.39 -3.64 9.09
CA GLY A 14 11.41 -5.11 9.06
C GLY A 14 10.23 -5.76 8.33
N LYS A 15 9.18 -5.02 7.98
CA LYS A 15 8.05 -5.48 7.16
C LYS A 15 8.18 -5.00 5.72
N ILE A 16 7.43 -5.62 4.83
CA ILE A 16 7.19 -5.07 3.49
C ILE A 16 6.08 -4.03 3.63
N ALA A 17 6.32 -2.83 3.11
CA ALA A 17 5.43 -1.69 3.23
C ALA A 17 5.02 -1.21 1.84
N PHE A 18 3.71 -1.01 1.65
CA PHE A 18 3.17 -0.44 0.42
C PHE A 18 2.85 1.04 0.63
N SER A 19 3.10 1.85 -0.39
CA SER A 19 2.62 3.24 -0.44
C SER A 19 1.18 3.31 -0.92
N ILE A 20 0.50 4.40 -0.61
CA ILE A 20 -0.68 4.83 -1.38
C ILE A 20 -0.26 5.21 -2.81
N PRO A 21 -1.19 5.28 -3.79
CA PRO A 21 -0.86 5.73 -5.14
C PRO A 21 -0.29 7.15 -5.15
N TYR A 22 0.72 7.38 -5.97
CA TYR A 22 1.30 8.70 -6.18
C TYR A 22 1.87 8.83 -7.61
N GLU A 23 2.13 10.07 -8.02
CA GLU A 23 2.72 10.34 -9.33
C GLU A 23 4.21 10.01 -9.35
N ASP A 24 4.63 9.11 -10.24
CA ASP A 24 6.03 8.81 -10.41
C ASP A 24 6.82 10.03 -10.90
N ALA A 25 7.96 10.28 -10.26
CA ALA A 25 8.79 11.45 -10.54
C ALA A 25 9.51 11.38 -11.89
N PHE A 26 9.59 10.18 -12.50
CA PHE A 26 10.20 9.97 -13.80
C PHE A 26 9.18 9.81 -14.94
N GLY A 27 7.90 10.08 -14.66
CA GLY A 27 6.85 10.13 -15.68
C GLY A 27 6.28 8.77 -16.07
N ALA A 28 6.44 7.73 -15.24
CA ALA A 28 5.72 6.47 -15.42
C ALA A 28 4.20 6.58 -15.17
N GLY A 29 3.74 7.70 -14.60
CA GLY A 29 2.34 7.92 -14.23
C GLY A 29 2.08 7.53 -12.78
N ALA A 30 0.83 7.15 -12.50
CA ALA A 30 0.39 6.73 -11.16
C ALA A 30 0.97 5.35 -10.78
N VAL A 31 1.77 5.33 -9.70
CA VAL A 31 2.43 4.13 -9.19
C VAL A 31 2.13 3.84 -7.73
N ILE A 32 2.28 2.57 -7.35
CA ILE A 32 2.28 2.07 -5.97
C ILE A 32 3.65 1.45 -5.71
N SER A 33 4.37 1.92 -4.68
CA SER A 33 5.66 1.36 -4.30
C SER A 33 5.50 0.26 -3.25
N MET A 34 6.12 -0.89 -3.49
CA MET A 34 6.49 -1.84 -2.45
C MET A 34 7.89 -1.51 -1.94
N SER A 35 8.10 -1.48 -0.63
CA SER A 35 9.38 -1.10 -0.05
C SER A 35 9.72 -1.87 1.22
N LYS A 36 11.02 -2.05 1.48
CA LYS A 36 11.53 -2.74 2.66
C LYS A 36 12.85 -2.13 3.13
N THR A 37 12.99 -1.97 4.44
CA THR A 37 14.24 -1.50 5.07
C THR A 37 15.36 -2.53 4.95
N ILE A 38 16.54 -2.05 4.58
CA ILE A 38 17.81 -2.76 4.72
C ILE A 38 18.42 -2.34 6.06
N VAL A 39 18.71 -3.30 6.93
CA VAL A 39 19.28 -3.07 8.26
C VAL A 39 20.72 -3.53 8.31
N ALA A 40 21.55 -2.87 9.14
CA ALA A 40 22.94 -3.29 9.33
C ALA A 40 23.00 -4.73 9.84
N GLY A 41 23.74 -5.60 9.15
CA GLY A 41 23.98 -6.97 9.59
C GLY A 41 24.92 -7.03 10.79
N ARG A 42 24.62 -7.90 11.75
CA ARG A 42 25.54 -8.28 12.83
C ARG A 42 25.88 -9.76 12.72
N SER A 43 27.10 -10.13 13.12
CA SER A 43 27.62 -11.50 13.09
C SER A 43 26.77 -12.51 13.89
N SER A 44 25.95 -12.03 14.82
CA SER A 44 25.05 -12.81 15.66
C SER A 44 23.60 -12.89 15.15
N GLY A 45 23.33 -12.43 13.92
CA GLY A 45 21.97 -12.31 13.36
C GLY A 45 21.35 -10.93 13.57
N HIS A 46 20.27 -10.66 12.84
CA HIS A 46 19.56 -9.38 12.88
C HIS A 46 18.67 -9.26 14.11
N VAL A 47 18.65 -8.07 14.71
CA VAL A 47 17.72 -7.70 15.78
C VAL A 47 16.86 -6.52 15.36
N SER A 48 15.65 -6.41 15.90
CA SER A 48 14.68 -5.34 15.57
C SER A 48 15.22 -3.93 15.83
N THR A 49 16.26 -3.80 16.65
CA THR A 49 16.95 -2.54 16.98
C THR A 49 18.05 -2.15 15.99
N ASP A 50 18.40 -2.98 15.00
CA ASP A 50 19.50 -2.69 14.08
C ASP A 50 19.25 -1.42 13.25
N PRO A 51 20.23 -0.52 13.10
CA PRO A 51 20.00 0.73 12.37
C PRO A 51 19.62 0.45 10.90
N VAL A 52 18.69 1.24 10.37
CA VAL A 52 18.35 1.22 8.95
C VAL A 52 19.48 1.86 8.17
N VAL A 53 20.07 1.13 7.24
CA VAL A 53 21.18 1.60 6.39
C VAL A 53 20.74 1.93 4.96
N GLY A 54 19.53 1.49 4.60
CA GLY A 54 18.95 1.77 3.29
C GLY A 54 17.50 1.29 3.19
N VAL A 55 16.88 1.56 2.05
CA VAL A 55 15.56 1.05 1.70
C VAL A 55 15.64 0.54 0.27
N MET A 56 15.12 -0.67 0.05
CA MET A 56 14.86 -1.19 -1.29
C MET A 56 13.40 -0.89 -1.64
N GLY A 57 13.16 -0.45 -2.87
CA GLY A 57 11.83 -0.16 -3.39
C GLY A 57 11.62 -0.75 -4.78
N LEU A 58 10.38 -1.07 -5.09
CA LEU A 58 9.89 -1.51 -6.40
C LEU A 58 8.57 -0.78 -6.67
N ASP A 59 8.46 -0.18 -7.85
CA ASP A 59 7.26 0.54 -8.26
C ASP A 59 6.42 -0.30 -9.21
N PHE A 60 5.13 -0.36 -8.94
CA PHE A 60 4.13 -0.96 -9.81
C PHE A 60 3.27 0.14 -10.40
N ASN A 61 3.06 0.11 -11.71
CA ASN A 61 1.94 0.85 -12.29
C ASN A 61 0.65 0.41 -11.62
N MET A 62 -0.25 1.34 -11.33
CA MET A 62 -1.47 1.08 -10.58
C MET A 62 -2.30 -0.06 -11.19
N ASP A 63 -2.44 -0.10 -12.52
CA ASP A 63 -3.20 -1.14 -13.23
C ASP A 63 -2.54 -2.52 -13.11
N VAL A 64 -1.21 -2.55 -13.19
CA VAL A 64 -0.42 -3.78 -13.06
C VAL A 64 -0.47 -4.31 -11.63
N PHE A 65 -0.50 -3.41 -10.64
CA PHE A 65 -0.65 -3.80 -9.23
C PHE A 65 -1.96 -4.53 -8.97
N TYR A 66 -3.07 -4.06 -9.56
CA TYR A 66 -4.36 -4.74 -9.42
C TYR A 66 -4.31 -6.15 -10.01
N TYR A 67 -3.68 -6.32 -11.17
CA TYR A 67 -3.49 -7.64 -11.77
C TYR A 67 -2.76 -8.58 -10.80
N TYR A 68 -1.62 -8.17 -10.25
CA TYR A 68 -0.88 -8.99 -9.28
C TYR A 68 -1.67 -9.27 -7.99
N LEU A 69 -2.45 -8.30 -7.51
CA LEU A 69 -3.33 -8.51 -6.36
C LEU A 69 -4.37 -9.60 -6.66
N SER A 70 -5.02 -9.52 -7.82
CA SER A 70 -6.04 -10.47 -8.24
C SER A 70 -5.51 -11.88 -8.52
N ASP A 71 -4.29 -11.98 -9.06
CA ASP A 71 -3.58 -13.25 -9.27
C ASP A 71 -3.19 -13.90 -7.93
N THR A 72 -2.73 -13.08 -6.96
CA THR A 72 -2.36 -13.56 -5.61
C THR A 72 -3.60 -13.95 -4.79
N PHE A 73 -4.72 -13.24 -4.99
CA PHE A 73 -5.97 -13.45 -4.27
C PHE A 73 -7.13 -13.70 -5.26
N PRO A 74 -7.25 -14.90 -5.84
CA PRO A 74 -8.26 -15.20 -6.87
C PRO A 74 -9.70 -14.98 -6.41
N ALA A 75 -9.98 -15.05 -5.10
CA ALA A 75 -11.29 -14.74 -4.53
C ALA A 75 -11.76 -13.31 -4.87
N CYS A 76 -10.83 -12.39 -5.15
CA CYS A 76 -11.13 -11.02 -5.55
C CYS A 76 -11.65 -10.89 -6.98
N LEU A 77 -11.55 -11.95 -7.80
CA LEU A 77 -12.07 -12.00 -9.18
C LEU A 77 -13.46 -12.63 -9.26
N ASP A 78 -13.96 -13.22 -8.17
CA ASP A 78 -15.27 -13.85 -8.15
C ASP A 78 -16.36 -12.80 -8.31
N SER A 79 -17.18 -12.94 -9.36
CA SER A 79 -18.28 -12.02 -9.67
C SER A 79 -19.40 -12.04 -8.65
N SER A 80 -19.42 -13.02 -7.74
CA SER A 80 -20.33 -13.07 -6.60
C SER A 80 -19.78 -12.34 -5.35
N ASN A 81 -18.50 -11.95 -5.34
CA ASN A 81 -17.90 -11.20 -4.25
C ASN A 81 -18.01 -9.69 -4.45
N VAL A 82 -18.33 -9.00 -3.36
CA VAL A 82 -18.15 -7.54 -3.22
C VAL A 82 -16.64 -7.26 -3.32
N GLY A 83 -16.22 -6.43 -4.27
CA GLY A 83 -14.83 -6.29 -4.71
C GLY A 83 -13.79 -6.10 -3.60
N CYS A 84 -12.55 -6.53 -3.86
CA CYS A 84 -11.46 -6.37 -2.92
C CYS A 84 -10.83 -4.98 -2.99
N PHE A 85 -10.33 -4.54 -1.83
CA PHE A 85 -9.49 -3.36 -1.72
C PHE A 85 -8.41 -3.58 -0.66
N MET A 86 -7.35 -2.79 -0.75
CA MET A 86 -6.22 -2.81 0.16
C MET A 86 -6.11 -1.43 0.81
N ILE A 87 -5.90 -1.41 2.13
CA ILE A 87 -5.65 -0.19 2.90
C ILE A 87 -4.31 -0.31 3.63
N ASP A 88 -3.70 0.84 3.89
CA ASP A 88 -2.52 0.95 4.72
C ASP A 88 -2.90 1.01 6.22
N ASP A 89 -1.90 1.00 7.10
CA ASP A 89 -2.12 1.07 8.56
C ASP A 89 -2.67 2.40 9.06
N GLY A 90 -2.67 3.45 8.22
CA GLY A 90 -3.32 4.73 8.47
C GLY A 90 -4.75 4.81 7.93
N GLY A 91 -5.26 3.72 7.33
CA GLY A 91 -6.60 3.68 6.74
C GLY A 91 -6.69 4.34 5.37
N PHE A 92 -5.56 4.67 4.73
CA PHE A 92 -5.56 5.16 3.35
C PHE A 92 -5.57 4.01 2.36
N ILE A 93 -6.26 4.20 1.25
CA ILE A 93 -6.45 3.17 0.24
C ILE A 93 -5.17 3.03 -0.58
N VAL A 94 -4.70 1.79 -0.69
CA VAL A 94 -3.53 1.34 -1.47
C VAL A 94 -3.94 0.67 -2.78
N MET A 95 -5.10 0.01 -2.83
CA MET A 95 -5.72 -0.52 -4.05
C MET A 95 -7.24 -0.56 -3.90
N HIS A 96 -8.00 -0.14 -4.91
CA HIS A 96 -9.45 -0.30 -4.99
C HIS A 96 -9.86 -0.71 -6.39
N HIS A 97 -10.86 -1.59 -6.54
CA HIS A 97 -11.30 -2.08 -7.85
C HIS A 97 -11.73 -0.95 -8.82
N ASP A 98 -12.35 0.11 -8.30
CA ASP A 98 -12.73 1.30 -9.11
C ASP A 98 -11.56 2.03 -9.74
N TRP A 99 -10.34 1.88 -9.23
CA TRP A 99 -9.21 2.66 -9.72
C TRP A 99 -8.84 2.37 -11.16
N LEU A 100 -9.12 1.16 -11.64
CA LEU A 100 -8.94 0.78 -13.04
C LEU A 100 -9.72 1.70 -13.98
N ASN A 101 -10.90 2.15 -13.54
CA ASN A 101 -11.86 2.90 -14.36
C ASN A 101 -11.81 4.41 -14.13
N LEU A 102 -10.82 4.93 -13.38
CA LEU A 102 -10.69 6.37 -13.16
C LEU A 102 -10.32 7.10 -14.45
N GLU A 103 -11.07 8.16 -14.77
CA GLU A 103 -10.71 9.10 -15.84
C GLU A 103 -9.46 9.91 -15.47
N ASN A 104 -9.34 10.31 -14.20
CA ASN A 104 -8.19 11.00 -13.66
C ASN A 104 -7.54 10.17 -12.54
N ARG A 105 -6.29 9.73 -12.77
CA ARG A 105 -5.56 8.91 -11.79
C ARG A 105 -5.27 9.64 -10.48
N HIS A 106 -5.25 10.98 -10.48
CA HIS A 106 -5.09 11.77 -9.25
C HIS A 106 -6.23 11.57 -8.25
N ASP A 107 -7.40 11.11 -8.68
CA ASP A 107 -8.55 10.84 -7.80
C ASP A 107 -8.31 9.63 -6.88
N ALA A 108 -7.30 8.80 -7.18
CA ALA A 108 -6.85 7.72 -6.29
C ALA A 108 -5.90 8.22 -5.19
N TYR A 109 -5.40 9.45 -5.27
CA TYR A 109 -4.32 9.92 -4.40
C TYR A 109 -4.89 10.38 -3.06
N ASN A 110 -4.29 9.91 -1.96
CA ASN A 110 -4.61 10.34 -0.60
C ASN A 110 -6.08 10.12 -0.18
N VAL A 111 -6.70 9.03 -0.64
CA VAL A 111 -8.09 8.68 -0.29
C VAL A 111 -8.11 7.84 0.99
N HIS A 112 -8.84 8.31 2.00
CA HIS A 112 -9.05 7.56 3.24
C HIS A 112 -10.29 6.65 3.14
N ILE A 113 -10.24 5.47 3.76
CA ILE A 113 -11.34 4.49 3.71
C ILE A 113 -12.64 5.06 4.30
N GLY A 114 -12.55 5.93 5.29
CA GLY A 114 -13.71 6.63 5.86
C GLY A 114 -14.45 7.54 4.87
N GLN A 115 -13.79 8.01 3.81
CA GLN A 115 -14.43 8.77 2.74
C GLN A 115 -15.01 7.85 1.67
N LYS A 116 -14.26 6.81 1.28
CA LYS A 116 -14.65 5.92 0.18
C LYS A 116 -15.70 4.88 0.59
N GLU A 117 -15.48 4.24 1.74
CA GLU A 117 -16.31 3.16 2.29
C GLU A 117 -16.62 3.42 3.78
N PRO A 118 -17.45 4.44 4.10
CA PRO A 118 -17.72 4.83 5.48
C PRO A 118 -18.34 3.70 6.33
N GLY A 119 -19.15 2.85 5.71
CA GLY A 119 -19.74 1.67 6.37
C GLY A 119 -18.66 0.67 6.78
N VAL A 120 -17.74 0.34 5.87
CA VAL A 120 -16.64 -0.58 6.18
C VAL A 120 -15.68 0.03 7.21
N ALA A 121 -15.36 1.33 7.08
CA ALA A 121 -14.53 2.04 8.05
C ALA A 121 -15.13 1.97 9.47
N SER A 122 -16.44 2.15 9.60
CA SER A 122 -17.15 2.05 10.88
C SER A 122 -17.00 0.66 11.50
N VAL A 123 -17.24 -0.39 10.70
CA VAL A 123 -17.09 -1.79 11.13
C VAL A 123 -15.65 -2.08 11.57
N LEU A 124 -14.64 -1.60 10.84
CA LEU A 124 -13.23 -1.81 11.20
C LEU A 124 -12.85 -1.13 12.52
N ILE A 125 -13.42 0.05 12.81
CA ILE A 125 -13.19 0.77 14.06
C ILE A 125 -13.93 0.08 15.22
N GLU A 126 -15.19 -0.31 15.02
CA GLU A 126 -15.99 -1.03 16.02
C GLU A 126 -15.38 -2.36 16.43
N ASN A 127 -14.80 -3.08 15.46
CA ASN A 127 -14.12 -4.36 15.71
C ASN A 127 -12.65 -4.20 16.13
N THR A 128 -12.20 -2.97 16.45
CA THR A 128 -10.84 -2.67 16.94
C THR A 128 -9.69 -3.05 15.98
N VAL A 129 -10.01 -3.24 14.70
CA VAL A 129 -9.02 -3.49 13.64
C VAL A 129 -8.30 -2.19 13.27
N MET A 130 -9.06 -1.10 13.19
CA MET A 130 -8.55 0.26 12.94
C MET A 130 -8.81 1.14 14.17
N ARG A 131 -7.95 2.14 14.39
CA ARG A 131 -8.16 3.17 15.41
C ARG A 131 -8.58 4.47 14.75
N ARG A 132 -9.42 5.22 15.45
CA ARG A 132 -9.89 6.54 15.05
C ARG A 132 -8.76 7.58 15.10
#